data_AF-A0A8S4SLM8-F1
#
_entry.id   AF-A0A8S4SLM8-F1
#
_cell.length_a   1.000
_cell.length_b   1.000
_cell.length_c   1.000
_cell.angle_alpha   90.00
_cell.angle_beta   90.00
_cell.angle_gamma   90.00
#
_symmetry.space_group_name_H-M   'P 1'
#
loop_
_entity.id
_entity.type
_entity.pdbx_description
1 polymer ?
#
loop_
_entity_poly.entity_id
_entity_poly.type
_entity_poly.pdbx_seq_one_letter_code
_entity_poly.pdbx_strand_id
1 'polypeptide(L)'
;MTGEESGAEARWQRIRNATGAGSTLRALAAAGLARIARSQTDDNAANAAEHWYSMIGTWDAGVTCALAQLHSELGDTQSAKHHYQDVEAVWPCDVTALQWLASEASPEHAIQYYRRAARLQPNNAEWGLLIGGCLRASGRYQEALSLYKKLNSRFPDNVQCLKLIVKLCGDQGLSETSAWSRELQRAQARLKQQERVSVTSASSGSSGASQSPIQQIQGIPRTDSAISASGSATRARSYTQDTFAHDSMQPMTRSFGRSESKKKHLEEFDDDLPLPPE
;
A
#
# COMPACT_ATOMS: atom_id res chain seq x y z
N MET A 1 16.72 22.25 -15.81
CA MET A 1 16.87 22.89 -14.49
C MET A 1 15.75 23.91 -14.30
N THR A 2 14.63 23.47 -13.73
CA THR A 2 13.46 24.32 -13.49
C THR A 2 13.78 25.32 -12.37
N GLY A 3 13.27 26.55 -12.45
CA GLY A 3 13.62 27.62 -11.50
C GLY A 3 13.32 27.30 -10.02
N GLU A 4 12.47 26.32 -9.77
CA GLU A 4 12.16 25.81 -8.43
C GLU A 4 13.34 25.08 -7.77
N GLU A 5 14.11 24.31 -8.55
CA GLU A 5 15.23 23.51 -8.06
C GLU A 5 16.42 24.40 -7.68
N SER A 6 16.76 25.36 -8.56
CA SER A 6 17.78 26.38 -8.26
C SER A 6 17.40 27.21 -7.02
N GLY A 7 16.11 27.52 -6.85
CA GLY A 7 15.61 28.19 -5.65
C GLY A 7 15.73 27.34 -4.38
N ALA A 8 15.46 26.04 -4.49
CA ALA A 8 15.55 25.09 -3.38
C ALA A 8 17.01 24.83 -2.97
N GLU A 9 17.93 24.67 -3.92
CA GLU A 9 19.37 24.54 -3.69
C GLU A 9 19.97 25.80 -3.04
N ALA A 10 19.56 26.99 -3.48
CA ALA A 10 20.01 28.24 -2.88
C ALA A 10 19.51 28.41 -1.42
N ARG A 11 18.33 27.87 -1.10
CA ARG A 11 17.82 27.81 0.28
C ARG A 11 18.60 26.79 1.11
N TRP A 12 18.94 25.64 0.53
CA TRP A 12 19.79 24.64 1.15
C TRP A 12 21.18 25.20 1.48
N GLN A 13 21.85 25.89 0.56
CA GLN A 13 23.17 26.46 0.84
C GLN A 13 23.14 27.44 2.02
N ARG A 14 22.08 28.24 2.14
CA ARG A 14 21.87 29.10 3.31
C ARG A 14 21.69 28.31 4.60
N ILE A 15 20.89 27.26 4.57
CA ILE A 15 20.65 26.37 5.73
C ILE A 15 21.93 25.63 6.14
N ARG A 16 22.73 25.17 5.16
CA ARG A 16 23.99 24.47 5.39
C ARG A 16 25.02 25.39 6.05
N ASN A 17 25.12 26.63 5.58
CA ASN A 17 26.08 27.62 6.08
C ASN A 17 25.62 28.28 7.39
N ALA A 18 24.33 28.17 7.73
CA ALA A 18 23.82 28.64 9.01
C ALA A 18 24.34 27.76 10.17
N THR A 19 25.13 28.38 11.04
CA THR A 19 25.73 27.76 12.23
C THR A 19 24.69 27.29 13.26
N GLY A 20 23.47 27.85 13.23
CA GLY A 20 22.35 27.49 14.12
C GLY A 20 21.37 26.45 13.56
N ALA A 21 21.52 26.00 12.32
CA ALA A 21 20.63 24.97 11.77
C ALA A 21 20.95 23.61 12.43
N GLY A 22 19.99 23.05 13.18
CA GLY A 22 20.12 21.70 13.73
C GLY A 22 20.27 20.64 12.63
N SER A 23 20.88 19.49 12.98
CA SER A 23 21.01 18.34 12.08
C SER A 23 19.67 17.90 11.47
N THR A 24 18.59 18.02 12.24
CA THR A 24 17.21 17.72 11.82
C THR A 24 16.69 18.63 10.72
N LEU A 25 16.96 19.93 10.82
CA LEU A 25 16.52 20.90 9.81
C LEU A 25 17.30 20.73 8.50
N ARG A 26 18.58 20.35 8.60
CA ARG A 26 19.36 19.98 7.42
C ARG A 26 18.83 18.69 6.79
N ALA A 27 18.53 17.67 7.58
CA ALA A 27 17.95 16.42 7.07
C ALA A 27 16.63 16.64 6.33
N LEU A 28 15.72 17.42 6.92
CA LEU A 28 14.42 17.71 6.30
C LEU A 28 14.58 18.47 4.98
N ALA A 29 15.47 19.45 4.93
CA ALA A 29 15.74 20.22 3.72
C ALA A 29 16.34 19.35 2.60
N ALA A 30 17.31 18.49 2.93
CA ALA A 30 17.89 17.55 1.98
C ALA A 30 16.88 16.48 1.52
N ALA A 31 16.03 15.97 2.41
CA ALA A 31 14.95 15.03 2.04
C ALA A 31 13.90 15.69 1.13
N GLY A 32 13.60 16.97 1.35
CA GLY A 32 12.75 17.76 0.46
C GLY A 32 13.36 17.90 -0.94
N LEU A 33 14.66 18.20 -1.01
CA LEU A 33 15.40 18.26 -2.28
C LEU A 33 15.44 16.91 -2.99
N ALA A 34 15.66 15.81 -2.27
CA ALA A 34 15.64 14.48 -2.84
C ALA A 34 14.28 14.13 -3.47
N ARG A 35 13.16 14.53 -2.84
CA ARG A 35 11.82 14.35 -3.41
C ARG A 35 11.58 15.22 -4.65
N ILE A 36 12.09 16.45 -4.64
CA ILE A 36 12.02 17.34 -5.82
C ILE A 36 12.82 16.73 -6.97
N ALA A 37 14.03 16.26 -6.71
CA ALA A 37 14.87 15.57 -7.69
C ALA A 37 14.15 14.35 -8.27
N ARG A 38 13.54 13.49 -7.42
CA ARG A 38 12.75 12.32 -7.87
C ARG A 38 11.52 12.67 -8.72
N SER A 39 10.94 13.85 -8.54
CA SER A 39 9.80 14.30 -9.35
C SER A 39 10.21 14.68 -10.77
N GLN A 40 11.51 14.84 -11.02
CA GLN A 40 12.03 15.11 -12.34
C GLN A 40 12.16 13.80 -13.12
N THR A 41 11.83 13.88 -14.41
CA THR A 41 11.92 12.75 -15.36
C THR A 41 13.30 12.63 -15.98
N ASP A 42 14.33 13.15 -15.32
CA ASP A 42 15.70 13.12 -15.82
C ASP A 42 16.36 11.81 -15.38
N ASP A 43 17.14 11.16 -16.25
CA ASP A 43 17.84 9.90 -15.92
C ASP A 43 18.82 10.08 -14.73
N ASN A 44 19.22 11.32 -14.44
CA ASN A 44 20.06 11.68 -13.29
C ASN A 44 19.28 11.99 -12.00
N ALA A 45 17.95 12.00 -12.03
CA ALA A 45 17.10 12.30 -10.87
C ALA A 45 17.37 11.36 -9.69
N ALA A 46 17.57 10.07 -9.98
CA ALA A 46 17.86 9.06 -8.95
C ALA A 46 19.23 9.29 -8.30
N ASN A 47 20.27 9.54 -9.09
CA ASN A 47 21.62 9.83 -8.60
C ASN A 47 21.67 11.14 -7.79
N ALA A 48 20.93 12.16 -8.22
CA ALA A 48 20.81 13.41 -7.49
C ALA A 48 20.13 13.19 -6.13
N ALA A 49 19.04 12.42 -6.09
CA ALA A 49 18.35 12.08 -4.85
C ALA A 49 19.21 11.22 -3.91
N GLU A 50 19.99 10.26 -4.44
CA GLU A 50 20.96 9.49 -3.65
C GLU A 50 22.01 10.41 -2.99
N HIS A 51 22.58 11.36 -3.75
CA HIS A 51 23.51 12.34 -3.21
C HIS A 51 22.89 13.16 -2.06
N TRP A 52 21.63 13.59 -2.22
CA TRP A 52 20.91 14.31 -1.17
C TRP A 52 20.68 13.45 0.08
N TYR A 53 20.30 12.17 -0.08
CA TYR A 53 20.10 11.25 1.03
C TYR A 53 21.40 10.88 1.75
N SER A 54 22.50 10.69 1.01
CA SER A 54 23.83 10.41 1.56
C SER A 54 24.32 11.52 2.51
N MET A 55 23.99 12.79 2.24
CA MET A 55 24.34 13.91 3.11
C MET A 55 23.59 13.94 4.45
N ILE A 56 22.46 13.24 4.57
CA ILE A 56 21.63 13.21 5.78
C ILE A 56 22.17 12.20 6.80
N GLY A 57 22.69 11.07 6.30
CA GLY A 57 23.13 9.93 7.11
C GLY A 57 21.99 8.96 7.48
N THR A 58 22.33 7.91 8.24
CA THR A 58 21.44 6.78 8.56
C THR A 58 20.59 6.94 9.83
N TRP A 59 20.58 8.13 10.43
CA TRP A 59 19.94 8.33 11.73
C TRP A 59 18.41 8.54 11.66
N ASP A 60 17.87 8.87 10.48
CA ASP A 60 16.42 8.98 10.25
C ASP A 60 15.91 7.79 9.44
N ALA A 61 15.05 6.98 10.06
CA ALA A 61 14.46 5.79 9.46
C ALA A 61 13.60 6.11 8.22
N GLY A 62 12.96 7.29 8.18
CA GLY A 62 12.16 7.69 7.02
C GLY A 62 13.02 7.99 5.79
N VAL A 63 14.19 8.59 6.00
CA VAL A 63 15.16 8.88 4.95
C VAL A 63 15.84 7.61 4.45
N THR A 64 16.28 6.73 5.35
CA THR A 64 16.87 5.44 4.95
C THR A 64 15.86 4.56 4.23
N CYS A 65 14.57 4.60 4.60
CA CYS A 65 13.52 3.92 3.84
C CYS A 65 13.32 4.51 2.44
N ALA A 66 13.31 5.84 2.30
CA ALA A 66 13.18 6.49 0.99
C ALA A 66 14.40 6.23 0.08
N LEU A 67 15.59 6.11 0.67
CA LEU A 67 16.82 5.69 -0.01
C LEU A 67 16.71 4.21 -0.45
N ALA A 68 16.22 3.33 0.41
CA ALA A 68 16.00 1.92 0.08
C ALA A 68 15.02 1.73 -1.09
N GLN A 69 13.96 2.53 -1.14
CA GLN A 69 13.02 2.57 -2.28
C GLN A 69 13.72 3.01 -3.57
N LEU A 70 14.58 4.03 -3.49
CA LEU A 70 15.32 4.52 -4.65
C LEU A 70 16.29 3.46 -5.20
N HIS A 71 17.02 2.76 -4.34
CA HIS A 71 17.86 1.64 -4.76
C HIS A 71 17.05 0.47 -5.34
N SER A 72 15.85 0.22 -4.80
CA SER A 72 14.94 -0.77 -5.39
C SER A 72 14.47 -0.37 -6.79
N GLU A 73 14.24 0.92 -7.04
CA GLU A 73 13.85 1.46 -8.35
C GLU A 73 15.01 1.40 -9.36
N LEU A 74 16.24 1.63 -8.88
CA LEU A 74 17.47 1.49 -9.68
C LEU A 74 17.82 0.02 -10.00
N GLY A 75 17.20 -0.94 -9.32
CA GLY A 75 17.49 -2.37 -9.46
C GLY A 75 18.65 -2.88 -8.60
N ASP A 76 19.22 -2.03 -7.75
CA ASP A 76 20.27 -2.40 -6.80
C ASP A 76 19.67 -3.09 -5.57
N THR A 77 19.25 -4.35 -5.76
CA THR A 77 18.58 -5.15 -4.73
C THR A 77 19.41 -5.35 -3.47
N GLN A 78 20.74 -5.43 -3.59
CA GLN A 78 21.62 -5.65 -2.44
C GLN A 78 21.71 -4.42 -1.52
N SER A 79 21.89 -3.24 -2.11
CA SER A 79 21.93 -2.00 -1.33
C SER A 79 20.54 -1.70 -0.77
N ALA A 80 19.47 -1.89 -1.54
CA ALA A 80 18.09 -1.77 -1.04
C ALA A 80 17.86 -2.66 0.18
N LYS A 81 18.24 -3.94 0.11
CA LYS A 81 18.09 -4.88 1.22
C LYS A 81 18.85 -4.44 2.48
N HIS A 82 20.07 -3.96 2.32
CA HIS A 82 20.85 -3.45 3.45
C HIS A 82 20.13 -2.27 4.15
N HIS A 83 19.68 -1.28 3.38
CA HIS A 83 18.97 -0.13 3.94
C HIS A 83 17.65 -0.51 4.60
N TYR A 84 16.90 -1.47 4.05
CA TYR A 84 15.67 -1.94 4.69
C TYR A 84 15.93 -2.73 5.99
N GLN A 85 17.04 -3.47 6.08
CA GLN A 85 17.45 -4.11 7.33
C GLN A 85 17.85 -3.08 8.39
N ASP A 86 18.52 -2.00 8.00
CA ASP A 86 18.84 -0.89 8.91
C ASP A 86 17.56 -0.19 9.39
N VAL A 87 16.59 0.01 8.51
CA VAL A 87 15.26 0.53 8.88
C VAL A 87 14.58 -0.39 9.88
N GLU A 88 14.60 -1.71 9.68
CA GLU A 88 14.01 -2.67 10.62
C GLU A 88 14.70 -2.61 11.99
N ALA A 89 16.03 -2.45 12.03
CA ALA A 89 16.80 -2.37 13.26
C ALA A 89 16.49 -1.10 14.08
N VAL A 90 16.25 0.04 13.40
CA VAL A 90 15.92 1.31 14.05
C VAL A 90 14.42 1.39 14.39
N TRP A 91 13.57 0.95 13.47
CA TRP A 91 12.11 1.02 13.57
C TRP A 91 11.42 -0.22 12.99
N PRO A 92 11.16 -1.26 13.83
CA PRO A 92 10.58 -2.53 13.38
C PRO A 92 9.08 -2.46 13.03
N CYS A 93 8.46 -1.28 13.12
CA CYS A 93 7.04 -1.07 12.84
C CYS A 93 6.79 -0.40 11.49
N ASP A 94 7.84 -0.21 10.67
CA ASP A 94 7.65 0.33 9.33
C ASP A 94 7.07 -0.73 8.39
N VAL A 95 5.86 -0.45 7.90
CA VAL A 95 5.11 -1.37 7.04
C VAL A 95 5.77 -1.47 5.66
N THR A 96 6.35 -0.38 5.16
CA THR A 96 7.00 -0.37 3.84
C THR A 96 8.25 -1.24 3.81
N ALA A 97 9.10 -1.15 4.84
CA ALA A 97 10.27 -2.01 4.98
C ALA A 97 9.88 -3.50 5.11
N LEU A 98 8.88 -3.81 5.94
CA LEU A 98 8.40 -5.19 6.10
C LEU A 98 7.85 -5.76 4.80
N GLN A 99 7.09 -4.97 4.03
CA GLN A 99 6.53 -5.40 2.75
C GLN A 99 7.62 -5.72 1.73
N TRP A 100 8.61 -4.84 1.61
CA TRP A 100 9.71 -5.03 0.66
C TRP A 100 10.60 -6.22 1.05
N LEU A 101 10.96 -6.34 2.33
CA LEU A 101 11.74 -7.48 2.82
C LEU A 101 10.98 -8.80 2.60
N ALA A 102 9.66 -8.79 2.71
CA ALA A 102 8.83 -9.96 2.45
C ALA A 102 8.78 -10.35 0.97
N SER A 103 8.82 -9.40 0.03
CA SER A 103 8.83 -9.72 -1.41
C SER A 103 10.15 -10.33 -1.88
N GLU A 104 11.26 -9.93 -1.25
CA GLU A 104 12.60 -10.45 -1.56
C GLU A 104 12.96 -11.73 -0.77
N ALA A 105 12.22 -12.04 0.29
CA ALA A 105 12.43 -13.23 1.11
C ALA A 105 11.85 -14.49 0.46
N SER A 106 12.35 -15.66 0.91
CA SER A 106 11.70 -16.93 0.58
C SER A 106 10.25 -16.91 1.09
N PRO A 107 9.30 -17.59 0.42
CA PRO A 107 7.89 -17.52 0.77
C PRO A 107 7.61 -17.99 2.21
N GLU A 108 8.46 -18.83 2.79
CA GLU A 108 8.38 -19.26 4.20
C GLU A 108 8.71 -18.13 5.17
N HIS A 109 9.75 -17.35 4.87
CA HIS A 109 10.17 -16.20 5.70
C HIS A 109 9.26 -15.00 5.48
N ALA A 110 8.78 -14.78 4.25
CA ALA A 110 7.83 -13.74 3.89
C ALA A 110 6.57 -13.77 4.76
N ILE A 111 6.08 -14.96 5.11
CA ILE A 111 4.92 -15.14 6.00
C ILE A 111 5.17 -14.48 7.37
N GLN A 112 6.38 -14.53 7.92
CA GLN A 112 6.69 -13.93 9.22
C GLN A 112 6.64 -12.40 9.14
N TYR A 113 7.20 -11.81 8.08
CA TYR A 113 7.15 -10.37 7.84
C TYR A 113 5.71 -9.88 7.62
N TYR A 114 4.92 -10.58 6.79
CA TYR A 114 3.52 -10.21 6.56
C TYR A 114 2.64 -10.40 7.79
N ARG A 115 2.93 -11.38 8.67
CA ARG A 115 2.25 -11.51 9.97
C ARG A 115 2.49 -10.30 10.86
N ARG A 116 3.73 -9.80 10.91
CA ARG A 116 4.05 -8.56 11.64
C ARG A 116 3.30 -7.37 11.03
N ALA A 117 3.30 -7.23 9.71
CA ALA A 117 2.55 -6.17 9.02
C ALA A 117 1.04 -6.23 9.29
N ALA A 118 0.46 -7.45 9.31
CA ALA A 118 -0.95 -7.66 9.62
C ALA A 118 -1.32 -7.26 11.07
N ARG A 119 -0.39 -7.37 12.03
CA ARG A 119 -0.60 -6.88 13.41
C ARG A 119 -0.59 -5.36 13.48
N LEU A 120 0.24 -4.71 12.67
CA LEU A 120 0.31 -3.24 12.58
C LEU A 120 -0.95 -2.66 11.92
N GLN A 121 -1.49 -3.36 10.92
CA GLN A 121 -2.68 -2.95 10.18
C GLN A 121 -3.75 -4.04 10.18
N PRO A 122 -4.48 -4.25 11.29
CA PRO A 122 -5.46 -5.32 11.40
C PRO A 122 -6.70 -5.13 10.51
N ASN A 123 -6.95 -3.90 10.04
CA ASN A 123 -8.10 -3.57 9.20
C ASN A 123 -7.83 -3.81 7.70
N ASN A 124 -6.58 -4.11 7.31
CA ASN A 124 -6.26 -4.32 5.91
C ASN A 124 -6.27 -5.81 5.56
N ALA A 125 -7.22 -6.21 4.70
CA ALA A 125 -7.35 -7.58 4.21
C ALA A 125 -6.21 -7.98 3.25
N GLU A 126 -5.49 -7.02 2.66
CA GLU A 126 -4.41 -7.26 1.71
C GLU A 126 -3.27 -8.09 2.32
N TRP A 127 -2.92 -7.85 3.58
CA TRP A 127 -1.87 -8.63 4.27
C TRP A 127 -2.21 -10.11 4.35
N GLY A 128 -3.48 -10.44 4.62
CA GLY A 128 -3.92 -11.84 4.63
C GLY A 128 -3.94 -12.46 3.22
N LEU A 129 -4.21 -11.67 2.18
CA LEU A 129 -4.08 -12.13 0.80
C LEU A 129 -2.62 -12.43 0.42
N LEU A 130 -1.69 -11.57 0.84
CA LEU A 130 -0.25 -11.77 0.62
C LEU A 130 0.25 -13.03 1.33
N ILE A 131 -0.14 -13.26 2.59
CA ILE A 131 0.19 -14.49 3.33
C ILE A 131 -0.35 -15.73 2.60
N GLY A 132 -1.61 -15.69 2.15
CA GLY A 132 -2.20 -16.79 1.37
C GLY A 132 -1.47 -17.03 0.04
N GLY A 133 -0.98 -15.96 -0.59
CA GLY A 133 -0.14 -16.02 -1.78
C GLY A 133 1.19 -16.73 -1.53
N CYS A 134 1.87 -16.38 -0.44
CA CYS A 134 3.11 -17.03 -0.01
C CYS A 134 2.89 -18.51 0.33
N LEU A 135 1.82 -18.86 1.06
CA LEU A 135 1.49 -20.25 1.37
C LEU A 135 1.26 -21.09 0.11
N ARG A 136 0.62 -20.51 -0.91
CA ARG A 136 0.44 -21.14 -2.22
C ARG A 136 1.78 -21.37 -2.92
N ALA A 137 2.69 -20.39 -2.87
CA ALA A 137 4.03 -20.52 -3.45
C ALA A 137 4.88 -21.58 -2.74
N SER A 138 4.75 -21.71 -1.41
CA SER A 138 5.38 -22.79 -0.62
C SER A 138 4.69 -24.16 -0.76
N GLY A 139 3.65 -24.29 -1.59
CA GLY A 139 2.92 -25.56 -1.80
C GLY A 139 1.96 -25.97 -0.67
N ARG A 140 1.74 -25.10 0.33
CA ARG A 140 0.83 -25.35 1.47
C ARG A 140 -0.60 -24.94 1.13
N TYR A 141 -1.17 -25.62 0.14
CA TYR A 141 -2.45 -25.23 -0.45
C TYR A 141 -3.66 -25.37 0.50
N GLN A 142 -3.66 -26.37 1.39
CA GLN A 142 -4.76 -26.58 2.35
C GLN A 142 -4.84 -25.46 3.38
N GLU A 143 -3.69 -24.99 3.87
CA GLU A 143 -3.61 -23.88 4.81
C GLU A 143 -3.93 -22.54 4.16
N ALA A 144 -3.51 -22.35 2.90
CA ALA A 144 -3.92 -21.17 2.14
C ALA A 144 -5.46 -21.11 2.01
N LEU A 145 -6.09 -22.25 1.75
CA LEU A 145 -7.56 -22.36 1.61
C LEU A 145 -8.27 -22.04 2.93
N SER A 146 -7.80 -22.60 4.06
CA SER A 146 -8.38 -22.31 5.38
C SER A 146 -8.20 -20.82 5.76
N LEU A 147 -7.05 -20.24 5.47
CA LEU A 147 -6.79 -18.81 5.67
C LEU A 147 -7.73 -17.95 4.84
N TYR A 148 -7.88 -18.23 3.54
CA TYR A 148 -8.81 -17.46 2.70
C TYR A 148 -10.27 -17.59 3.15
N LYS A 149 -10.71 -18.77 3.59
CA LYS A 149 -12.05 -18.96 4.18
C LYS A 149 -12.25 -18.07 5.41
N LYS A 150 -11.28 -18.04 6.33
CA LYS A 150 -11.30 -17.14 7.52
C LYS A 150 -11.27 -15.66 7.11
N LEU A 151 -10.52 -15.30 6.06
CA LEU A 151 -10.43 -13.94 5.57
C LEU A 151 -11.75 -13.47 4.95
N ASN A 152 -12.43 -14.34 4.19
CA ASN A 152 -13.73 -14.06 3.61
C ASN A 152 -14.83 -13.89 4.68
N SER A 153 -14.77 -14.62 5.81
CA SER A 153 -15.70 -14.38 6.92
C SER A 153 -15.47 -13.03 7.61
N ARG A 154 -14.23 -12.52 7.61
CA ARG A 154 -13.89 -11.23 8.21
C ARG A 154 -14.15 -10.05 7.26
N PHE A 155 -13.90 -10.24 5.97
CA PHE A 155 -14.04 -9.24 4.92
C PHE A 155 -14.90 -9.79 3.76
N PRO A 156 -16.23 -9.87 3.94
CA PRO A 156 -17.13 -10.43 2.93
C PRO A 156 -17.20 -9.59 1.64
N ASP A 157 -16.77 -8.33 1.69
CA ASP A 157 -16.79 -7.41 0.55
C ASP A 157 -15.58 -7.58 -0.40
N ASN A 158 -14.56 -8.34 0.00
CA ASN A 158 -13.35 -8.50 -0.80
C ASN A 158 -13.51 -9.56 -1.90
N VAL A 159 -13.88 -9.10 -3.10
CA VAL A 159 -14.04 -9.95 -4.30
C VAL A 159 -12.74 -10.66 -4.69
N GLN A 160 -11.56 -10.09 -4.40
CA GLN A 160 -10.28 -10.71 -4.75
C GLN A 160 -10.03 -11.99 -3.94
N CYS A 161 -10.46 -12.02 -2.66
CA CYS A 161 -10.37 -13.21 -1.83
C CYS A 161 -11.17 -14.37 -2.46
N LEU A 162 -12.42 -14.11 -2.87
CA LEU A 162 -13.27 -15.11 -3.52
C LEU A 162 -12.66 -15.62 -4.85
N LYS A 163 -12.06 -14.74 -5.66
CA LYS A 163 -11.37 -15.16 -6.89
C LYS A 163 -10.23 -16.14 -6.60
N LEU A 164 -9.44 -15.85 -5.57
CA LEU A 164 -8.31 -16.69 -5.17
C LEU A 164 -8.78 -18.05 -4.62
N ILE A 165 -9.87 -18.08 -3.84
CA ILE A 165 -10.49 -19.33 -3.37
C ILE A 165 -10.95 -20.17 -4.56
N VAL A 166 -11.70 -19.59 -5.50
CA VAL A 166 -12.20 -20.32 -6.68
C VAL A 166 -11.04 -20.89 -7.51
N LYS A 167 -9.99 -20.09 -7.74
CA LYS A 167 -8.80 -20.54 -8.45
C LYS A 167 -8.14 -21.72 -7.73
N LEU A 168 -7.92 -21.59 -6.42
CA LEU A 168 -7.28 -22.63 -5.61
C LEU A 168 -8.12 -23.92 -5.53
N CYS A 169 -9.45 -23.81 -5.40
CA CYS A 169 -10.35 -24.95 -5.42
C CYS A 169 -10.38 -25.63 -6.79
N GLY A 170 -10.32 -24.86 -7.87
CA GLY A 170 -10.20 -25.36 -9.23
C GLY A 170 -8.89 -26.13 -9.45
N ASP A 171 -7.77 -25.56 -8.99
CA ASP A 171 -6.44 -26.19 -9.07
C ASP A 171 -6.38 -27.52 -8.27
N GLN A 172 -7.13 -27.62 -7.16
CA GLN A 172 -7.23 -28.85 -6.35
C GLN A 172 -8.31 -29.84 -6.81
N GLY A 173 -9.16 -29.47 -7.79
CA GLY A 173 -10.26 -30.31 -8.26
C GLY A 173 -11.38 -30.53 -7.22
N LEU A 174 -11.53 -29.63 -6.24
CA LEU A 174 -12.54 -29.75 -5.19
C LEU A 174 -13.95 -29.49 -5.75
N SER A 175 -14.94 -30.31 -5.36
CA SER A 175 -16.35 -30.12 -5.75
C SER A 175 -16.95 -28.80 -5.25
N GLU A 176 -16.37 -28.25 -4.18
CA GLU A 176 -16.71 -26.94 -3.62
C GLU A 176 -16.51 -25.77 -4.61
N THR A 177 -15.72 -25.97 -5.68
CA THR A 177 -15.45 -24.93 -6.69
C THR A 177 -16.73 -24.32 -7.27
N SER A 178 -17.76 -25.15 -7.51
CA SER A 178 -19.05 -24.71 -8.05
C SER A 178 -19.89 -23.87 -7.07
N ALA A 179 -19.67 -24.03 -5.77
CA ALA A 179 -20.33 -23.23 -4.74
C ALA A 179 -19.63 -21.88 -4.61
N TRP A 180 -18.29 -21.88 -4.53
CA TRP A 180 -17.49 -20.66 -4.46
C TRP A 180 -17.61 -19.80 -5.73
N SER A 181 -17.73 -20.42 -6.92
CA SER A 181 -17.92 -19.67 -8.17
C SER A 181 -19.28 -18.97 -8.24
N ARG A 182 -20.35 -19.60 -7.73
CA ARG A 182 -21.66 -18.95 -7.58
C ARG A 182 -21.60 -17.79 -6.61
N GLU A 183 -20.89 -17.94 -5.49
CA GLU A 183 -20.75 -16.86 -4.50
C GLU A 183 -19.93 -15.69 -5.07
N LEU A 184 -18.87 -15.96 -5.81
CA LEU A 184 -18.12 -14.95 -6.57
C LEU A 184 -19.03 -14.17 -7.52
N GLN A 185 -19.85 -14.86 -8.33
CA GLN A 185 -20.76 -14.22 -9.27
C GLN A 185 -21.77 -13.32 -8.55
N ARG A 186 -22.31 -13.76 -7.42
CA ARG A 186 -23.22 -12.95 -6.58
C ARG A 186 -22.52 -11.71 -6.03
N ALA A 187 -21.32 -11.85 -5.48
CA ALA A 187 -20.54 -10.72 -4.96
C ALA A 187 -20.25 -9.67 -6.06
N GLN A 188 -19.84 -10.12 -7.25
CA GLN A 188 -19.61 -9.22 -8.39
C GLN A 188 -20.89 -8.54 -8.88
N ALA A 189 -22.02 -9.25 -8.90
CA ALA A 189 -23.32 -8.66 -9.26
C ALA A 189 -23.74 -7.58 -8.26
N ARG A 190 -23.56 -7.81 -6.96
CA ARG A 190 -23.82 -6.80 -5.90
C ARG A 190 -22.97 -5.56 -6.09
N LEU A 191 -21.68 -5.72 -6.38
CA LEU A 191 -20.75 -4.61 -6.59
C LEU A 191 -21.15 -3.76 -7.81
N LYS A 192 -21.43 -4.40 -8.96
CA LYS A 192 -21.94 -3.71 -10.16
C LYS A 192 -23.27 -3.00 -9.92
N GLN A 193 -24.14 -3.56 -9.08
CA GLN A 193 -25.41 -2.94 -8.72
C GLN A 193 -25.18 -1.70 -7.83
N GLN A 194 -24.27 -1.77 -6.85
CA GLN A 194 -23.87 -0.62 -6.04
C GLN A 194 -23.30 0.51 -6.90
N GLU A 195 -22.44 0.21 -7.88
CA GLU A 195 -21.91 1.20 -8.83
C GLU A 195 -23.02 1.84 -9.69
N ARG A 196 -23.97 1.06 -10.17
CA ARG A 196 -25.11 1.60 -10.94
C ARG A 196 -26.01 2.50 -10.08
N VAL A 197 -26.24 2.11 -8.83
CA VAL A 197 -27.04 2.90 -7.88
C VAL A 197 -26.30 4.18 -7.47
N SER A 198 -24.98 4.15 -7.28
CA SER A 198 -24.20 5.35 -6.94
C SER A 198 -24.13 6.36 -8.09
N VAL A 199 -24.03 5.90 -9.34
CA VAL A 199 -24.07 6.79 -10.52
C VAL A 199 -25.46 7.41 -10.70
N THR A 200 -26.53 6.66 -10.43
CA THR A 200 -27.90 7.17 -10.53
C THR A 200 -28.31 8.08 -9.36
N SER A 201 -27.79 7.85 -8.15
CA SER A 201 -28.01 8.75 -7.01
C SER A 201 -27.19 10.04 -7.12
N ALA A 202 -25.97 9.97 -7.65
CA ALA A 202 -25.16 11.15 -7.97
C ALA A 202 -25.78 12.00 -9.10
N SER A 203 -26.45 11.37 -10.08
CA SER A 203 -27.17 12.09 -11.14
C SER A 203 -28.55 12.60 -10.72
N SER A 204 -29.18 12.00 -9.71
CA SER A 204 -30.49 12.42 -9.19
C SER A 204 -30.40 13.50 -8.11
N GLY A 205 -29.22 13.74 -7.53
CA GLY A 205 -28.98 14.80 -6.54
C GLY A 205 -28.93 16.24 -7.09
N SER A 206 -28.97 16.44 -8.42
CA SER A 206 -28.92 17.77 -9.04
C SER A 206 -30.28 18.31 -9.53
N SER A 207 -31.37 17.58 -9.29
CA SER A 207 -32.70 17.92 -9.83
C SER A 207 -33.78 17.80 -8.75
N GLY A 208 -33.61 18.58 -7.68
CA GLY A 208 -34.51 18.53 -6.53
C GLY A 208 -34.56 19.84 -5.74
N ALA A 209 -34.47 21.00 -6.41
CA ALA A 209 -34.93 22.26 -5.84
C ALA A 209 -36.48 22.28 -5.91
N SER A 210 -37.12 21.42 -5.12
CA SER A 210 -38.56 21.44 -4.92
C SER A 210 -38.90 22.52 -3.88
N GLN A 211 -39.67 23.47 -4.36
CA GLN A 211 -40.35 24.54 -3.64
C GLN A 211 -40.93 24.06 -2.31
N SER A 212 -40.62 24.77 -1.22
CA SER A 212 -41.40 24.73 0.02
C SER A 212 -42.54 25.76 -0.07
N PRO A 213 -43.82 25.35 0.04
CA PRO A 213 -44.92 26.30 0.15
C PRO A 213 -45.23 26.55 1.62
N ILE A 214 -44.40 27.32 2.32
CA ILE A 214 -44.72 27.98 3.60
C ILE A 214 -43.74 29.13 3.75
N GLN A 215 -44.23 30.36 3.52
CA GLN A 215 -43.95 31.58 4.30
C GLN A 215 -44.39 32.81 3.49
N GLN A 216 -45.70 33.04 3.52
CA GLN A 216 -46.24 34.40 3.49
C GLN A 216 -46.18 34.89 4.93
N ILE A 217 -45.44 35.97 5.19
CA ILE A 217 -45.74 37.08 6.11
C ILE A 217 -44.46 37.95 6.20
N GLN A 218 -44.57 39.17 5.62
CA GLN A 218 -43.96 40.46 6.01
C GLN A 218 -42.42 40.51 6.18
N GLY A 219 -41.64 41.42 5.61
CA GLY A 219 -41.88 42.77 5.10
C GLY A 219 -40.65 43.63 5.48
N ILE A 220 -40.22 44.52 4.56
CA ILE A 220 -39.31 45.69 4.70
C ILE A 220 -37.82 45.47 4.31
N PRO A 221 -37.16 46.45 3.62
CA PRO A 221 -36.26 46.17 2.50
C PRO A 221 -34.76 46.52 2.72
N ARG A 222 -33.96 45.96 1.79
CA ARG A 222 -32.76 46.49 1.10
C ARG A 222 -31.85 47.48 1.83
N THR A 223 -30.59 47.08 2.00
CA THR A 223 -29.41 47.88 1.61
C THR A 223 -28.31 46.98 1.08
N ASP A 224 -27.72 47.40 -0.04
CA ASP A 224 -26.59 46.82 -0.77
C ASP A 224 -25.34 46.62 0.09
N SER A 225 -24.55 45.58 -0.21
CA SER A 225 -23.16 45.75 -0.69
C SER A 225 -22.46 44.41 -0.93
N ALA A 226 -21.80 44.36 -2.09
CA ALA A 226 -21.06 43.25 -2.64
C ALA A 226 -19.73 42.99 -1.92
N ILE A 227 -19.40 41.70 -1.69
CA ILE A 227 -18.01 41.23 -1.64
C ILE A 227 -17.94 39.86 -2.31
N SER A 228 -17.33 39.87 -3.49
CA SER A 228 -16.83 38.72 -4.23
C SER A 228 -15.63 38.10 -3.51
N ALA A 229 -15.65 36.79 -3.25
CA ALA A 229 -14.46 36.02 -2.92
C ALA A 229 -14.47 34.69 -3.69
N SER A 230 -13.46 34.57 -4.55
CA SER A 230 -13.05 33.44 -5.37
C SER A 230 -12.72 32.20 -4.54
N GLY A 231 -13.01 31.03 -5.12
CA GLY A 231 -12.87 29.74 -4.47
C GLY A 231 -11.44 29.21 -4.35
N SER A 232 -11.34 28.09 -3.64
CA SER A 232 -10.39 27.02 -3.95
C SER A 232 -10.87 25.73 -3.27
N ALA A 233 -11.39 24.81 -4.08
CA ALA A 233 -11.74 23.47 -3.63
C ALA A 233 -10.46 22.63 -3.54
N THR A 234 -10.05 22.30 -2.32
CA THR A 234 -8.99 21.34 -2.04
C THR A 234 -9.43 19.94 -2.47
N ARG A 235 -8.97 19.52 -3.66
CA ARG A 235 -9.10 18.16 -4.17
C ARG A 235 -8.02 17.29 -3.52
N ALA A 236 -8.39 16.54 -2.48
CA ALA A 236 -7.55 15.49 -1.91
C ALA A 236 -7.32 14.40 -2.97
N ARG A 237 -6.07 14.24 -3.41
CA ARG A 237 -5.62 13.17 -4.29
C ARG A 237 -5.26 11.96 -3.42
N SER A 238 -6.13 10.96 -3.38
CA SER A 238 -5.80 9.62 -2.90
C SER A 238 -4.92 8.92 -3.94
N TYR A 239 -3.71 8.55 -3.55
CA TYR A 239 -2.84 7.67 -4.33
C TYR A 239 -3.40 6.24 -4.28
N THR A 240 -3.93 5.77 -5.40
CA THR A 240 -4.12 4.34 -5.68
C THR A 240 -3.10 4.00 -6.75
N GLN A 241 -2.03 3.30 -6.36
CA GLN A 241 -1.04 2.81 -7.32
C GLN A 241 -1.46 1.40 -7.73
N ASP A 242 -2.09 1.32 -8.90
CA ASP A 242 -2.28 0.09 -9.64
C ASP A 242 -0.91 -0.45 -10.07
N THR A 243 -0.45 -1.55 -9.47
CA THR A 243 0.59 -2.40 -10.08
C THR A 243 -0.06 -3.67 -10.58
N PHE A 244 -0.36 -3.64 -11.89
CA PHE A 244 -0.71 -4.79 -12.68
C PHE A 244 0.45 -5.79 -12.78
N ALA A 245 0.05 -7.04 -12.82
CA ALA A 245 0.82 -8.23 -13.13
C ALA A 245 1.83 -8.04 -14.26
N HIS A 246 3.11 -8.34 -13.97
CA HIS A 246 4.03 -8.83 -14.97
C HIS A 246 4.03 -10.36 -14.94
N ASP A 247 3.28 -10.91 -15.89
CA ASP A 247 3.36 -12.31 -16.31
C ASP A 247 4.61 -12.45 -17.20
N SER A 248 5.59 -13.23 -16.74
CA SER A 248 6.72 -13.69 -17.55
C SER A 248 7.20 -15.02 -17.01
N MET A 249 6.46 -16.06 -17.39
CA MET A 249 6.89 -17.45 -17.34
C MET A 249 8.09 -17.68 -18.26
N GLN A 250 9.21 -18.12 -17.71
CA GLN A 250 10.11 -19.06 -18.40
C GLN A 250 10.57 -20.17 -17.44
N PRO A 251 10.67 -21.42 -17.91
CA PRO A 251 10.96 -22.58 -17.07
C PRO A 251 12.48 -22.80 -16.96
N MET A 252 12.99 -22.94 -15.74
CA MET A 252 14.29 -23.56 -15.51
C MET A 252 14.14 -24.88 -14.79
N THR A 253 14.37 -25.95 -15.55
CA THR A 253 14.57 -27.31 -15.07
C THR A 253 15.86 -27.36 -14.24
N ARG A 254 15.77 -27.74 -12.96
CA ARG A 254 16.89 -28.34 -12.22
C ARG A 254 16.40 -29.45 -11.31
N SER A 255 16.95 -30.63 -11.59
CA SER A 255 16.82 -31.89 -10.88
C SER A 255 17.75 -31.94 -9.65
N PHE A 256 17.54 -33.00 -8.84
CA PHE A 256 18.22 -33.39 -7.58
C PHE A 256 17.62 -32.76 -6.31
N GLY A 257 17.32 -33.48 -5.22
CA GLY A 257 17.52 -34.89 -4.88
C GLY A 257 16.79 -35.17 -3.55
N ARG A 258 16.36 -36.42 -3.36
CA ARG A 258 15.52 -36.91 -2.26
C ARG A 258 16.34 -37.36 -1.05
N SER A 259 16.02 -36.85 0.15
CA SER A 259 16.05 -37.48 1.50
C SER A 259 16.06 -36.35 2.54
N GLU A 260 15.56 -36.41 3.78
CA GLU A 260 14.82 -37.39 4.57
C GLU A 260 14.21 -36.62 5.77
N SER A 261 13.02 -37.05 6.15
CA SER A 261 12.29 -36.90 7.42
C SER A 261 13.01 -36.33 8.65
N LYS A 262 12.46 -35.25 9.23
CA LYS A 262 12.41 -35.10 10.70
C LYS A 262 11.14 -34.36 11.14
N LYS A 263 10.27 -35.10 11.83
CA LYS A 263 9.03 -34.65 12.47
C LYS A 263 9.31 -33.77 13.70
N LYS A 264 8.34 -32.89 13.97
CA LYS A 264 7.97 -32.21 15.22
C LYS A 264 8.28 -30.70 15.28
N HIS A 265 7.32 -29.91 14.80
CA HIS A 265 6.84 -28.68 15.45
C HIS A 265 5.41 -28.39 14.96
N LEU A 266 4.48 -29.28 15.34
CA LEU A 266 3.05 -28.97 15.37
C LEU A 266 2.84 -28.30 16.72
N GLU A 267 2.03 -27.24 16.79
CA GLU A 267 1.72 -26.41 17.98
C GLU A 267 2.57 -25.13 18.13
N GLU A 268 2.35 -24.15 17.25
CA GLU A 268 2.40 -22.70 17.61
C GLU A 268 1.90 -21.75 16.49
N PHE A 269 1.14 -22.27 15.50
CA PHE A 269 0.85 -21.50 14.28
C PHE A 269 -0.48 -20.72 14.30
N ASP A 270 -1.32 -20.90 15.34
CA ASP A 270 -2.75 -20.58 15.28
C ASP A 270 -3.28 -19.47 16.22
N ASP A 271 -2.53 -18.94 17.20
CA ASP A 271 -3.12 -18.02 18.22
C ASP A 271 -2.81 -16.52 18.06
N ASP A 272 -2.05 -16.13 17.04
CA ASP A 272 -1.32 -14.86 17.08
C ASP A 272 -1.77 -13.82 16.02
N LEU A 273 -2.98 -14.02 15.48
CA LEU A 273 -3.76 -12.95 14.85
C LEU A 273 -4.70 -12.37 15.92
N PRO A 274 -4.65 -11.05 16.19
CA PRO A 274 -5.42 -10.45 17.28
C PRO A 274 -6.92 -10.68 17.06
N LEU A 275 -7.49 -11.47 17.96
CA LEU A 275 -8.93 -11.64 18.13
C LEU A 275 -9.49 -10.35 18.77
N PRO A 276 -10.71 -9.91 18.40
CA PRO A 276 -11.34 -8.77 19.05
C PRO A 276 -11.66 -9.08 20.52
N PRO A 277 -11.67 -8.07 21.41
CA PRO A 277 -12.35 -8.20 22.69
C PRO A 277 -13.85 -8.38 22.44
N GLU A 278 -14.48 -9.27 23.21
CA GLU A 278 -15.94 -9.49 23.23
C GLU A 278 -16.74 -8.19 23.42
#